data_AF-A0A842VV53-F1
#
_entry.id   AF-A0A842VV53-F1
#
_cell.length_a   1.000
_cell.length_b   1.000
_cell.length_c   1.000
_cell.angle_alpha   90.00
_cell.angle_beta   90.00
_cell.angle_gamma   90.00
#
_symmetry.space_group_name_H-M   'P 1'
#
loop_
_entity.id
_entity.type
_entity.pdbx_description
1 polymer ?
#
loop_
_entity_poly.entity_id
_entity_poly.type
_entity_poly.pdbx_seq_one_letter_code
_entity_poly.pdbx_strand_id
1 'polypeptide(L)'
;MVKHPKYQAMDQARELEIPRAIEEILEDFKDYELYKVEPVRDKKILGPIPRPKFYIRRKDDEEIIAEFHPNGYSECKNDEFKTEFDKINKRVEKVAQQALEDFLSHEKR
;
A
#
# COMPACT_ATOMS: atom_id res chain seq x y z
N MET A 1 -5.64 20.64 -3.01
CA MET A 1 -4.17 20.80 -3.09
C MET A 1 -3.61 19.66 -3.94
N VAL A 2 -2.79 19.97 -4.95
CA VAL A 2 -2.04 18.95 -5.71
C VAL A 2 -0.86 18.52 -4.83
N LYS A 3 -0.70 17.21 -4.60
CA LYS A 3 0.40 16.65 -3.79
C LYS A 3 1.72 16.96 -4.52
N HIS A 4 2.77 17.34 -3.79
CA HIS A 4 4.09 17.61 -4.39
C HIS A 4 4.59 16.38 -5.18
N PRO A 5 5.18 16.53 -6.39
CA PRO A 5 5.57 15.40 -7.26
C PRO A 5 6.40 14.31 -6.57
N LYS A 6 7.33 14.69 -5.68
CA LYS A 6 8.07 13.75 -4.83
C LYS A 6 7.20 12.76 -4.04
N TYR A 7 6.04 13.19 -3.52
CA TYR A 7 5.11 12.30 -2.83
C TYR A 7 4.31 11.44 -3.80
N GLN A 8 4.15 11.89 -5.05
CA GLN A 8 3.50 11.09 -6.09
C GLN A 8 4.39 9.91 -6.51
N ALA A 9 5.72 10.10 -6.56
CA ALA A 9 6.69 9.03 -6.80
C ALA A 9 6.66 7.99 -5.68
N MET A 10 6.65 8.43 -4.41
CA MET A 10 6.50 7.52 -3.26
C MET A 10 5.17 6.76 -3.33
N ASP A 11 4.06 7.45 -3.56
CA ASP A 11 2.74 6.82 -3.61
C ASP A 11 2.66 5.77 -4.74
N GLN A 12 3.26 6.04 -5.91
CA GLN A 12 3.34 5.08 -7.02
C GLN A 12 4.18 3.86 -6.65
N ALA A 13 5.32 4.07 -5.99
CA ALA A 13 6.18 3.00 -5.53
C ALA A 13 5.45 2.09 -4.52
N ARG A 14 4.72 2.67 -3.56
CA ARG A 14 3.87 1.90 -2.64
C ARG A 14 2.77 1.13 -3.36
N GLU A 15 2.07 1.76 -4.30
CA GLU A 15 0.97 1.13 -5.05
C GLU A 15 1.42 -0.14 -5.78
N LEU A 16 2.66 -0.18 -6.27
CA LEU A 16 3.25 -1.34 -6.91
C LEU A 16 3.77 -2.38 -5.92
N GLU A 17 4.36 -1.94 -4.80
CA GLU A 17 5.03 -2.82 -3.85
C GLU A 17 4.08 -3.49 -2.87
N ILE A 18 3.02 -2.80 -2.44
CA ILE A 18 2.03 -3.34 -1.49
C ILE A 18 1.50 -4.72 -1.92
N PRO A 19 0.90 -4.89 -3.12
CA PRO A 19 0.35 -6.19 -3.51
C PRO A 19 1.44 -7.28 -3.58
N ARG A 20 2.64 -6.96 -4.07
CA ARG A 20 3.75 -7.92 -4.16
C ARG A 20 4.23 -8.38 -2.78
N ALA A 21 4.42 -7.44 -1.86
CA ALA A 21 4.89 -7.75 -0.51
C ALA A 21 3.85 -8.55 0.28
N ILE A 22 2.55 -8.27 0.06
CA ILE A 22 1.46 -9.04 0.64
C ILE A 22 1.46 -10.46 0.04
N GLU A 23 1.43 -10.59 -1.29
CA GLU A 23 1.40 -11.89 -1.97
C GLU A 23 2.54 -12.81 -1.52
N GLU A 24 3.77 -12.29 -1.48
CA GLU A 24 4.95 -13.06 -1.07
C GLU A 24 4.87 -13.53 0.39
N ILE A 25 4.37 -12.69 1.30
CA ILE A 25 4.20 -13.08 2.71
C ILE A 25 3.02 -14.03 2.89
N LEU A 26 1.96 -13.87 2.10
CA LEU A 26 0.77 -14.72 2.18
C LEU A 26 0.95 -16.12 1.58
N GLU A 27 2.03 -16.38 0.83
CA GLU A 27 2.34 -17.73 0.34
C GLU A 27 2.39 -18.77 1.48
N ASP A 28 2.84 -18.35 2.67
CA ASP A 28 2.92 -19.18 3.87
C ASP A 28 1.60 -19.23 4.67
N PHE A 29 0.62 -18.38 4.34
CA PHE A 29 -0.60 -18.12 5.12
C PHE A 29 -1.86 -18.43 4.31
N LYS A 30 -2.27 -19.70 4.31
CA LYS A 30 -3.38 -20.19 3.48
C LYS A 30 -4.75 -19.62 3.83
N ASP A 31 -4.95 -19.20 5.07
CA ASP A 31 -6.23 -18.70 5.59
C ASP A 31 -6.50 -17.24 5.24
N TYR A 32 -5.52 -16.56 4.65
CA TYR A 32 -5.57 -15.14 4.34
C TYR A 32 -5.46 -14.90 2.84
N GLU A 33 -5.97 -13.76 2.39
CA GLU A 33 -5.84 -13.33 1.00
C GLU A 33 -5.75 -11.81 0.86
N LEU A 34 -5.15 -11.40 -0.25
CA LEU A 34 -5.14 -10.02 -0.70
C LEU A 34 -6.51 -9.67 -1.30
N TYR A 35 -7.15 -8.64 -0.75
CA TYR A 35 -8.35 -8.04 -1.30
C TYR A 35 -8.07 -6.59 -1.74
N LYS A 36 -8.15 -6.35 -3.04
CA LYS A 36 -7.91 -5.03 -3.64
C LYS A 36 -9.23 -4.32 -3.91
N VAL A 37 -9.38 -3.11 -3.37
CA VAL A 37 -10.49 -2.21 -3.71
C VAL A 37 -10.01 -1.19 -4.72
N GLU A 38 -10.52 -1.30 -5.94
CA GLU A 38 -10.23 -0.37 -7.01
C GLU A 38 -10.77 1.04 -6.70
N PRO A 39 -10.06 2.10 -7.10
CA PRO A 39 -10.54 3.46 -6.88
C PRO A 39 -11.82 3.72 -7.67
N VAL A 40 -12.89 4.12 -6.98
CA VAL A 40 -14.10 4.61 -7.63
C VAL A 40 -13.86 6.04 -8.10
N ARG A 41 -13.76 6.22 -9.41
CA ARG A 41 -13.56 7.54 -10.01
C ARG A 41 -14.90 8.24 -10.19
N ASP A 42 -15.32 9.01 -9.20
CA ASP A 42 -16.47 9.89 -9.37
C ASP A 42 -16.05 11.10 -10.23
N LYS A 43 -16.61 11.20 -11.44
CA LYS A 43 -16.28 12.26 -12.40
C LYS A 43 -16.61 13.66 -11.89
N LYS A 44 -17.45 13.79 -10.85
CA LYS A 44 -17.91 15.07 -10.30
C LYS A 44 -17.01 15.63 -9.18
N ILE A 45 -16.11 14.82 -8.63
CA ILE A 45 -15.29 15.23 -7.49
C ILE A 45 -13.95 15.77 -7.98
N LEU A 46 -13.76 17.09 -7.89
CA LEU A 46 -12.46 17.73 -8.01
C LEU A 46 -11.68 17.47 -6.72
N GLY A 47 -10.77 16.49 -6.76
CA GLY A 47 -10.03 16.03 -5.58
C GLY A 47 -8.72 15.32 -5.93
N PRO A 48 -8.02 14.78 -4.91
CA PRO A 48 -6.82 13.96 -5.14
C PRO A 48 -7.14 12.80 -6.08
N ILE A 49 -6.16 12.38 -6.88
CA ILE A 49 -6.29 11.21 -7.75
C ILE A 49 -6.72 10.03 -6.86
N PRO A 50 -7.89 9.41 -7.10
CA PRO A 50 -8.34 8.30 -6.28
C PRO A 50 -7.37 7.12 -6.48
N ARG A 51 -7.01 6.47 -5.38
CA ARG A 51 -6.01 5.38 -5.33
C ARG A 51 -6.67 4.09 -4.88
N PRO A 52 -6.15 2.93 -5.31
CA PRO A 52 -6.60 1.66 -4.78
C PRO A 52 -6.29 1.56 -3.29
N LYS A 53 -7.06 0.72 -2.61
CA LYS A 53 -6.76 0.26 -1.25
C LYS A 53 -6.50 -1.24 -1.29
N PHE A 54 -5.60 -1.68 -0.44
CA PHE A 54 -5.25 -3.09 -0.33
C PHE A 54 -5.54 -3.55 1.08
N TYR A 55 -6.22 -4.68 1.18
CA TYR A 55 -6.62 -5.29 2.43
C TYR A 55 -6.07 -6.70 2.49
N ILE A 56 -5.72 -7.14 3.69
CA ILE A 56 -5.53 -8.55 3.97
C ILE A 56 -6.80 -9.00 4.69
N ARG A 57 -7.49 -10.01 4.16
CA ARG A 57 -8.69 -10.56 4.77
C ARG A 57 -8.58 -12.05 5.03
N ARG A 58 -9.27 -12.55 6.05
CA ARG A 58 -9.46 -13.99 6.26
C ARG A 58 -10.45 -14.54 5.24
N LYS A 59 -10.20 -15.74 4.72
CA LYS A 59 -11.04 -16.37 3.68
C LYS A 59 -12.39 -16.86 4.20
N ASP A 60 -12.45 -17.26 5.46
CA ASP A 60 -13.63 -17.92 6.02
C ASP A 60 -14.75 -16.94 6.39
N ASP A 61 -14.41 -15.78 6.94
CA ASP A 61 -15.34 -14.79 7.48
C ASP A 61 -15.23 -13.41 6.81
N GLU A 62 -14.33 -13.26 5.83
CA GLU A 62 -14.01 -12.01 5.14
C GLU A 62 -13.55 -10.88 6.09
N GLU A 63 -13.10 -11.21 7.31
CA GLU A 63 -12.62 -10.23 8.29
C GLU A 63 -11.37 -9.51 7.76
N ILE A 64 -11.37 -8.18 7.79
CA ILE A 64 -10.20 -7.36 7.43
C ILE A 64 -9.20 -7.37 8.59
N ILE A 65 -8.03 -7.94 8.30
CA ILE A 65 -6.93 -8.17 9.24
C ILE A 65 -5.93 -7.02 9.20
N ALA A 66 -5.68 -6.48 8.01
CA ALA A 66 -4.82 -5.33 7.82
C ALA A 66 -5.23 -4.50 6.61
N GLU A 67 -4.88 -3.22 6.63
CA GLU A 67 -5.13 -2.25 5.56
C GLU A 67 -3.83 -1.57 5.15
N PHE A 68 -3.66 -1.38 3.84
CA PHE A 68 -2.53 -0.67 3.25
C PHE A 68 -3.02 0.30 2.18
N HIS A 69 -2.67 1.56 2.35
CA HIS A 69 -2.97 2.62 1.41
C HIS A 69 -1.68 3.15 0.77
N PRO A 70 -1.66 3.37 -0.56
CA PRO A 70 -0.50 3.95 -1.25
C PRO A 70 -0.06 5.32 -0.72
N ASN A 71 -0.91 6.03 0.02
CA ASN A 71 -0.58 7.33 0.60
C ASN A 71 0.30 7.24 1.88
N GLY A 72 0.67 6.03 2.32
CA GLY A 72 1.48 5.78 3.51
C GLY A 72 0.67 5.46 4.77
N TYR A 73 -0.66 5.43 4.69
CA TYR A 73 -1.48 4.90 5.79
C TYR A 73 -1.50 3.38 5.74
N SER A 74 -1.27 2.75 6.89
CA SER A 74 -1.44 1.32 7.10
C SER A 74 -1.94 1.06 8.52
N GLU A 75 -2.75 0.02 8.69
CA GLU A 75 -3.32 -0.37 9.99
C GLU A 75 -3.40 -1.89 10.08
N CYS A 76 -3.03 -2.45 11.25
CA CYS A 76 -3.22 -3.86 11.56
C CYS A 76 -4.31 -3.98 12.63
N LYS A 77 -5.36 -4.74 12.33
CA LYS A 77 -6.51 -4.98 13.22
C LYS A 77 -6.39 -6.27 14.01
N ASN A 78 -5.50 -7.16 13.58
CA ASN A 78 -5.26 -8.44 14.22
C ASN A 78 -3.84 -8.51 14.79
N ASP A 79 -3.73 -8.67 16.12
CA ASP A 79 -2.43 -8.68 16.80
C ASP A 79 -1.58 -9.91 16.44
N GLU A 80 -2.18 -11.04 16.07
CA GLU A 80 -1.45 -12.25 15.66
C GLU A 80 -0.72 -12.03 14.33
N PHE A 81 -1.30 -11.23 13.44
CA PHE A 81 -0.73 -10.89 12.13
C PHE A 81 0.25 -9.71 12.18
N LYS A 82 0.48 -9.11 13.36
CA LYS A 82 1.25 -7.88 13.51
C LYS A 82 2.70 -8.00 13.06
N THR A 83 3.31 -9.16 13.27
CA THR A 83 4.70 -9.40 12.87
C THR A 83 4.86 -9.37 11.36
N GLU A 84 3.92 -9.97 10.64
CA GLU A 84 3.85 -10.05 9.18
C GLU A 84 3.51 -8.68 8.60
N PHE A 85 2.54 -8.00 9.20
CA PHE A 85 2.23 -6.61 8.88
C PHE A 85 3.46 -5.71 8.96
N ASP A 86 4.25 -5.79 10.03
CA ASP A 86 5.46 -4.98 10.21
C ASP A 86 6.53 -5.28 9.16
N LYS A 87 6.67 -6.54 8.72
CA LYS A 87 7.57 -6.93 7.62
C LYS A 87 7.13 -6.29 6.31
N ILE A 88 5.84 -6.38 5.97
CA ILE A 88 5.26 -5.75 4.77
C ILE A 88 5.48 -4.24 4.81
N ASN A 89 5.11 -3.60 5.92
CA ASN A 89 5.17 -2.15 6.07
C ASN A 89 6.61 -1.63 5.93
N LYS A 90 7.59 -2.29 6.56
CA LYS A 90 9.01 -1.94 6.42
C LYS A 90 9.50 -2.06 4.98
N ARG A 91 9.10 -3.12 4.26
CA ARG A 91 9.47 -3.32 2.86
C ARG A 91 8.89 -2.24 1.96
N VAL A 92 7.59 -1.96 2.10
CA VAL A 92 6.88 -0.92 1.34
C VAL A 92 7.50 0.45 1.58
N GLU A 93 7.78 0.83 2.83
CA GLU A 93 8.40 2.12 3.13
C GLU A 93 9.84 2.22 2.61
N LYS A 94 10.61 1.12 2.63
CA LYS A 94 11.96 1.11 2.03
C LYS A 94 11.91 1.41 0.52
N VAL A 95 10.98 0.80 -0.21
CA VAL A 95 10.80 1.03 -1.65
C VAL A 95 10.29 2.45 -1.93
N ALA A 96 9.38 2.97 -1.10
CA ALA A 96 8.91 4.35 -1.19
C ALA A 96 10.04 5.36 -0.97
N GLN A 97 10.91 5.11 0.01
CA GLN A 97 12.06 5.96 0.30
C GLN A 97 13.08 5.95 -0.85
N GLN A 98 13.35 4.77 -1.45
CA GLN A 98 14.21 4.68 -2.64
C GLN A 98 13.65 5.51 -3.80
N ALA A 99 12.35 5.43 -4.06
CA ALA A 99 11.71 6.22 -5.12
C ALA A 99 11.80 7.73 -4.88
N LEU A 100 11.75 8.17 -3.61
CA LEU A 100 11.98 9.57 -3.24
C LEU A 100 13.43 9.99 -3.54
N GLU A 101 14.40 9.18 -3.16
CA GLU A 101 15.83 9.45 -3.41
C GLU A 101 16.15 9.52 -4.89
N ASP A 102 15.61 8.58 -5.68
CA ASP A 102 15.76 8.56 -7.14
C ASP A 102 15.17 9.81 -7.78
N PHE A 103 13.97 10.23 -7.33
CA PHE A 103 13.33 11.46 -7.78
C PHE A 103 14.20 12.71 -7.51
N LEU A 104 14.71 12.85 -6.27
CA LEU A 104 15.56 13.97 -5.88
C LEU A 104 16.91 13.98 -6.60
N SER A 105 17.44 12.81 -6.97
CA SER A 105 18.67 12.67 -7.75
C SER A 105 18.48 13.09 -9.21
N HIS A 106 17.31 12.81 -9.79
CA HIS A 106 16.98 13.20 -11.16
C HIS A 106 16.67 14.69 -11.30
N GLU A 107 16.10 15.36 -10.28
CA GLU A 107 15.89 16.82 -10.30
C GLU A 107 17.19 17.64 -10.20
N LYS A 108 18.32 17.00 -9.82
CA LYS A 108 19.63 17.66 -9.69
C LYS A 108 20.49 17.59 -10.96
N ARG A 109 20.02 16.94 -12.03
CA ARG A 109 20.69 16.84 -13.33
C ARG A 109 20.03 17.76 -14.34
#